data_AF-O70393-F1
#
_entry.id   AF-O70393-F1
#
_cell.length_a   1.000
_cell.length_b   1.000
_cell.length_c   1.000
_cell.angle_alpha   90.00
_cell.angle_beta   90.00
_cell.angle_gamma   90.00
#
_symmetry.space_group_name_H-M   'P 1'
#
loop_
_entity.id
_entity.type
_entity.pdbx_description
1 polymer ?
#
loop_
_entity_poly.entity_id
_entity_poly.type
_entity_poly.pdbx_seq_one_letter_code
_entity_poly.pdbx_strand_id
1 'polypeptide(L)' 'WKVLPQGMANSPTICQIYVAACLDPLRRKFPDLYIIHYMDDILLAA' A
#
# COMPACT_ATOMS: atom_id res chain seq x y z
N TRP A 1 6.75 16.07 -14.63
CA TRP A 1 6.47 14.62 -14.52
C TRP A 1 4.98 14.41 -14.30
N LYS A 2 4.38 13.37 -14.91
CA LYS A 2 2.93 13.05 -14.74
C LYS A 2 2.67 11.99 -13.66
N VAL A 3 3.69 11.21 -13.30
CA VAL A 3 3.65 10.14 -12.28
C VAL A 3 4.81 10.33 -11.30
N LEU A 4 4.79 9.59 -10.19
CA LEU A 4 5.88 9.60 -9.22
C LEU A 4 7.21 9.22 -9.91
N PRO A 5 8.24 10.08 -9.83
CA PRO A 5 9.51 9.81 -10.47
C PRO A 5 10.27 8.72 -9.70
N GLN A 6 10.86 7.78 -10.46
CA GLN A 6 11.79 6.80 -9.91
C GLN A 6 13.02 7.51 -9.34
N GLY A 7 13.52 7.03 -8.20
CA GLY A 7 14.68 7.62 -7.51
C GLY A 7 14.37 8.84 -6.63
N MET A 8 13.11 9.31 -6.57
CA MET A 8 12.72 10.30 -5.58
C MET A 8 12.60 9.66 -4.20
N ALA A 9 13.35 10.17 -3.22
CA ALA A 9 13.39 9.62 -1.86
C ALA A 9 12.01 9.48 -1.19
N ASN A 10 11.07 10.38 -1.52
CA ASN A 10 9.72 10.39 -0.93
C ASN A 10 8.70 9.58 -1.72
N SER A 11 9.05 9.12 -2.93
CA SER A 11 8.14 8.35 -3.79
C SER A 11 7.61 7.08 -3.10
N PRO A 12 8.46 6.27 -2.41
CA PRO A 12 7.98 5.08 -1.69
C PRO A 12 6.98 5.42 -0.59
N THR A 13 7.26 6.47 0.21
CA THR A 13 6.38 6.89 1.30
C THR A 13 5.03 7.36 0.79
N ILE A 14 5.00 8.13 -0.30
CA ILE A 14 3.75 8.61 -0.91
C ILE A 14 2.94 7.43 -1.46
N CYS A 15 3.59 6.50 -2.16
CA CYS A 15 2.94 5.28 -2.65
C CYS A 15 2.32 4.48 -1.50
N GLN A 16 3.08 4.27 -0.42
CA GLN A 16 2.64 3.50 0.73
C GLN A 16 1.41 4.11 1.43
N ILE A 17 1.36 5.43 1.59
CA ILE A 17 0.19 6.13 2.16
C ILE A 17 -1.04 5.91 1.29
N TYR A 18 -0.90 6.04 -0.02
CA TYR A 18 -2.02 5.90 -0.95
C TYR A 18 -2.56 4.46 -0.97
N VAL A 19 -1.68 3.48 -1.07
CA VAL A 19 -2.06 2.05 -1.04
C VAL A 19 -2.68 1.68 0.31
N ALA A 20 -2.15 2.20 1.42
CA ALA A 20 -2.73 1.97 2.75
C ALA A 20 -4.18 2.47 2.84
N ALA A 21 -4.47 3.67 2.29
CA ALA A 21 -5.83 4.20 2.22
C ALA A 21 -6.77 3.35 1.36
N CYS A 22 -6.28 2.80 0.24
CA CYS A 22 -7.05 1.88 -0.59
C CYS A 22 -7.35 0.53 0.10
N LEU A 23 -6.44 0.06 0.97
CA LEU A 23 -6.58 -1.21 1.69
C LEU A 23 -7.42 -1.11 2.97
N ASP A 24 -7.61 0.08 3.53
CA ASP A 24 -8.41 0.33 4.74
C ASP A 24 -9.84 -0.27 4.69
N PRO A 25 -10.65 -0.09 3.63
CA PRO A 25 -11.96 -0.75 3.55
C PRO A 25 -11.87 -2.28 3.48
N LEU A 26 -10.79 -2.83 2.92
CA LEU A 26 -10.58 -4.28 2.85
C LEU A 26 -10.30 -4.85 4.24
N ARG A 27 -9.45 -4.17 5.03
CA ARG A 27 -9.17 -4.51 6.43
C ARG A 27 -10.44 -4.51 7.29
N ARG A 28 -11.33 -3.54 7.08
CA ARG A 28 -12.61 -3.48 7.81
C ARG A 28 -13.58 -4.59 7.41
N LYS A 29 -13.59 -4.97 6.14
CA LYS A 29 -14.47 -6.02 5.62
C LYS A 29 -14.00 -7.43 6.01
N PHE A 30 -12.70 -7.63 6.13
CA PHE A 30 -12.07 -8.92 6.43
C PHE A 30 -11.10 -8.77 7.60
N PRO A 31 -11.60 -8.71 8.85
CA PRO A 31 -10.76 -8.48 10.03
C PRO A 31 -9.77 -9.63 10.29
N ASP A 32 -10.09 -10.84 9.85
CA ASP A 32 -9.23 -12.03 10.01
C ASP A 32 -8.14 -12.13 8.93
N LEU A 33 -8.23 -11.32 7.86
CA LEU A 33 -7.27 -11.34 6.76
C LEU A 33 -6.03 -10.51 7.12
N TYR A 34 -4.86 -11.14 7.14
CA TYR A 34 -3.58 -10.45 7.29
C TYR A 34 -3.19 -9.79 5.96
N ILE A 35 -3.15 -8.45 5.97
CA ILE A 35 -2.79 -7.63 4.81
C ILE A 35 -1.51 -6.85 5.12
N ILE A 36 -0.39 -7.27 4.54
CA ILE A 36 0.93 -6.63 4.67
C ILE A 36 1.28 -5.96 3.33
N HIS A 37 1.66 -4.69 3.38
CA HIS A 37 2.13 -3.94 2.21
C HIS A 37 3.59 -3.55 2.42
N TYR A 38 4.48 -3.99 1.54
CA TYR A 38 5.90 -3.69 1.58
C TYR A 38 6.38 -3.25 0.19
N MET A 39 6.77 -1.98 0.08
CA MET A 39 7.16 -1.33 -1.18
C MET A 39 6.13 -1.52 -2.30
N ASP A 40 6.42 -2.35 -3.29
CA ASP A 40 5.56 -2.63 -4.44
C ASP A 40 4.78 -3.95 -4.29
N ASP A 41 4.99 -4.68 -3.18
CA ASP A 41 4.39 -5.99 -2.92
C ASP A 41 3.28 -5.91 -1.85
N ILE A 42 2.20 -6.66 -2.07
CA ILE A 42 1.12 -6.87 -1.08
C ILE A 42 1.00 -8.37 -0.81
N LEU A 43 1.16 -8.75 0.45
CA LEU A 43 0.91 -10.10 0.95
C LEU A 43 -0.48 -10.16 1.61
N LEU A 44 -1.26 -11.16 1.21
CA LEU A 44 -2.56 -11.49 1.80
C LEU A 44 -2.49 -12.92 2.36
N ALA A 45 -2.85 -13.10 3.62
CA ALA A 45 -2.94 -14.40 4.27
C ALA A 45 -4.23 -14.51 5.08
N ALA A 46 -4.91 -15.66 4.97
CA ALA A 46 -6.18 -15.97 5.62
C ALA A 46 -6.03 -17.19 6.53
#